data_AF-A0A920HLT9-F1
#
_entry.id   AF-A0A920HLT9-F1
#
_cell.length_a   1.000
_cell.length_b   1.000
_cell.length_c   1.000
_cell.angle_alpha   90.00
_cell.angle_beta   90.00
_cell.angle_gamma   90.00
#
_symmetry.space_group_name_H-M   'P 1'
#
loop_
_entity.id
_entity.type
_entity.pdbx_description
1 polymer ?
#
loop_
_entity_poly.entity_id
_entity_poly.type
_entity_poly.pdbx_seq_one_letter_code
_entity_poly.pdbx_strand_id
1 'polypeptide(L)'
;MLEGLKNNVLYKRDDSSVWINLDSDGLDEKLLQRSDGTSVYMTQDLGTAVQRISDHSNVKGMIYTVGNEQDYHFKVLFKILKN
;
A
#
# COMPACT_ATOMS: atom_id res chain seq x y z
N MET A 1 -2.93 -0.41 -8.14
CA MET A 1 -3.05 1.02 -8.53
C MET A 1 -4.34 1.30 -9.28
N LEU A 2 -4.52 0.83 -10.52
CA LEU A 2 -5.74 1.09 -11.30
C LEU A 2 -7.02 0.60 -10.60
N GLU A 3 -6.98 -0.59 -10.00
CA GLU A 3 -8.10 -1.14 -9.25
C GLU A 3 -8.42 -0.32 -7.99
N GLY A 4 -7.40 0.09 -7.23
CA GLY A 4 -7.58 0.95 -6.06
C GLY A 4 -8.17 2.33 -6.40
N LEU A 5 -7.79 2.90 -7.56
CA LEU A 5 -8.41 4.13 -8.09
C LEU A 5 -9.86 3.90 -8.52
N LYS A 6 -10.17 2.77 -9.18
CA LYS A 6 -11.54 2.41 -9.58
C LYS A 6 -12.46 2.20 -8.39
N ASN A 7 -11.94 1.65 -7.29
CA ASN A 7 -12.69 1.36 -6.08
C ASN A 7 -12.77 2.56 -5.12
N ASN A 8 -12.29 3.75 -5.52
CA ASN A 8 -12.23 4.97 -4.70
C ASN A 8 -11.46 4.81 -3.36
N VAL A 9 -10.60 3.79 -3.26
CA VAL A 9 -9.69 3.61 -2.12
C VAL A 9 -8.44 4.48 -2.29
N LEU A 10 -8.02 4.68 -3.54
CA LEU A 10 -6.93 5.58 -3.92
C LEU A 10 -7.50 6.82 -4.60
N TYR A 11 -6.80 7.94 -4.49
CA TYR A 11 -7.14 9.17 -5.18
C TYR A 11 -5.92 9.78 -5.86
N LYS A 12 -6.17 10.59 -6.89
CA LYS A 12 -5.13 11.29 -7.66
C LYS A 12 -5.19 12.77 -7.34
N ARG A 13 -4.03 13.37 -7.05
CA ARG A 13 -3.90 14.82 -6.84
C ARG A 13 -3.68 15.55 -8.18
N ASP A 14 -3.75 16.88 -8.15
CA ASP A 14 -3.62 17.74 -9.34
C ASP A 14 -2.29 17.56 -10.08
N ASP A 15 -1.21 17.29 -9.34
CA ASP A 15 0.13 17.01 -9.88
C ASP A 15 0.26 15.61 -10.52
N SER A 16 -0.84 14.87 -10.60
CA SER A 16 -0.92 13.49 -11.05
C SER A 16 -0.33 12.41 -10.15
N SER A 17 0.14 12.74 -8.95
CA SER A 17 0.53 11.75 -7.95
C SER A 17 -0.69 10.99 -7.40
N VAL A 18 -0.48 9.73 -6.97
CA VAL A 18 -1.52 8.86 -6.44
C VAL A 18 -1.28 8.58 -4.96
N TRP A 19 -2.35 8.73 -4.18
CA TRP A 19 -2.34 8.70 -2.72
C TRP A 19 -3.45 7.80 -2.18
N ILE A 20 -3.33 7.43 -0.91
CA ILE A 20 -4.40 6.86 -0.10
C ILE A 20 -4.62 7.76 1.12
N ASN A 21 -5.89 8.01 1.47
CA ASN A 21 -6.25 8.68 2.72
C ASN A 21 -6.54 7.60 3.77
N LEU A 22 -5.92 7.71 4.94
CA LEU A 22 -6.06 6.77 6.05
C LEU A 22 -6.48 7.47 7.35
N ASP A 23 -7.02 8.68 7.26
CA ASP A 23 -7.40 9.51 8.41
C ASP A 23 -8.45 8.81 9.28
N SER A 24 -9.37 8.05 8.65
CA SER A 24 -10.37 7.24 9.35
C SER A 24 -9.77 6.17 10.27
N ASP A 25 -8.50 5.84 10.06
CA ASP A 25 -7.75 4.84 10.81
C ASP A 25 -6.69 5.46 11.72
N GLY A 26 -6.68 6.80 11.86
CA GLY A 26 -5.73 7.53 12.67
C GLY A 26 -4.32 7.58 12.07
N LEU A 27 -4.20 7.41 10.76
CA LEU A 27 -2.93 7.44 10.01
C LEU A 27 -2.98 8.57 8.98
N ASP A 28 -1.82 9.03 8.55
CA ASP A 28 -1.72 10.12 7.57
C ASP A 28 -1.98 9.61 6.13
N GLU A 29 -2.23 10.56 5.24
CA GLU A 29 -2.25 10.29 3.81
C GLU A 29 -0.89 9.83 3.30
N LYS A 30 -0.88 8.80 2.44
CA LYS A 30 0.35 8.18 1.97
C LYS A 30 0.47 8.20 0.45
N LEU A 31 1.61 8.69 -0.04
CA LEU A 31 1.99 8.65 -1.44
C LEU A 31 2.30 7.21 -1.87
N LEU A 32 1.70 6.77 -2.98
CA LEU A 32 1.93 5.45 -3.59
C LEU A 32 2.60 5.58 -4.97
N GLN A 33 2.30 6.62 -5.73
CA GLN A 33 2.94 6.87 -7.02
C GLN A 33 3.23 8.35 -7.19
N ARG A 34 4.48 8.67 -7.54
CA ARG A 34 4.91 10.04 -7.83
C ARG A 34 4.22 10.58 -9.09
N SER A 35 4.23 11.90 -9.24
CA SER A 35 3.68 12.61 -10.40
C SER A 35 4.26 12.15 -11.74
N ASP A 36 5.53 11.74 -11.76
CA ASP A 36 6.23 11.18 -12.92
C ASP A 36 5.89 9.71 -13.23
N GLY A 37 5.00 9.10 -12.44
CA GLY A 37 4.61 7.69 -12.57
C GLY A 37 5.52 6.71 -11.84
N THR A 38 6.62 7.17 -11.22
CA THR A 38 7.53 6.31 -10.47
C THR A 38 6.86 5.78 -9.19
N SER A 39 6.82 4.45 -9.06
CA SER A 39 6.35 3.77 -7.84
C SER A 39 7.28 4.08 -6.65
N VAL A 40 6.69 4.27 -5.46
CA VAL A 40 7.49 4.34 -4.22
C VAL A 40 7.63 2.96 -3.59
N TYR A 41 8.50 2.88 -2.57
CA TYR A 41 8.81 1.63 -1.86
C TYR A 41 7.57 0.89 -1.34
N MET A 42 6.58 1.63 -0.80
CA MET A 42 5.33 1.04 -0.33
C MET A 42 4.54 0.31 -1.43
N THR A 43 4.53 0.85 -2.65
CA THR A 43 3.83 0.22 -3.78
C THR A 43 4.54 -1.03 -4.27
N GLN A 44 5.87 -1.09 -4.14
CA GLN A 44 6.65 -2.29 -4.43
C GLN A 44 6.38 -3.39 -3.40
N ASP A 45 6.33 -3.04 -2.11
CA ASP A 45 5.98 -3.99 -1.04
C ASP A 45 4.56 -4.54 -1.19
N LEU A 46 3.58 -3.69 -1.54
CA LEU A 46 2.22 -4.11 -1.84
C LEU A 46 2.17 -5.08 -3.02
N GLY A 47 2.85 -4.76 -4.12
CA GLY A 47 2.94 -5.63 -5.30
C GLY A 47 3.54 -6.99 -4.94
N THR A 48 4.61 -6.98 -4.16
CA THR A 48 5.29 -8.20 -3.70
C THR A 48 4.39 -9.03 -2.78
N ALA A 49 3.66 -8.39 -1.86
CA ALA A 49 2.76 -9.07 -0.94
C ALA A 49 1.59 -9.76 -1.69
N VAL A 50 0.95 -9.04 -2.60
CA VAL A 50 -0.14 -9.59 -3.45
C VAL A 50 0.37 -10.73 -4.31
N GLN A 51 1.53 -10.57 -4.95
CA GLN A 51 2.13 -11.60 -5.78
C GLN A 51 2.45 -12.87 -4.97
N ARG A 52 3.04 -12.73 -3.78
CA ARG A 52 3.34 -13.88 -2.91
C ARG A 52 2.10 -14.66 -2.50
N ILE A 53 1.00 -13.97 -2.21
CA ILE A 53 -0.30 -14.60 -1.87
C ILE A 53 -0.86 -15.32 -3.10
N SER A 54 -0.78 -14.71 -4.28
CA SER A 54 -1.22 -15.30 -5.54
C SER A 54 -0.41 -16.56 -5.90
N ASP A 55 0.91 -16.50 -5.75
CA ASP A 55 1.83 -17.59 -6.10
C ASP A 55 1.73 -18.78 -5.12
N HIS A 56 1.27 -18.53 -3.90
CA HIS A 56 1.14 -19.55 -2.86
C HIS A 56 -0.29 -19.55 -2.29
N SER A 57 -1.24 -20.02 -3.10
CA SER A 57 -2.67 -20.03 -2.76
C SER A 57 -3.04 -20.82 -1.48
N ASN A 58 -2.12 -21.63 -0.95
CA ASN A 58 -2.26 -22.38 0.30
C ASN A 58 -1.56 -21.72 1.52
N VAL A 59 -1.01 -20.51 1.35
CA VAL A 59 -0.45 -19.73 2.47
C VAL A 59 -1.57 -19.30 3.41
N LYS A 60 -1.45 -19.70 4.69
CA LYS A 60 -2.36 -19.28 5.76
C LYS A 60 -2.05 -17.88 6.31
N GLY A 61 -0.86 -17.36 6.05
CA GLY A 61 -0.41 -16.06 6.53
C GLY A 61 1.07 -15.81 6.23
N MET A 62 1.47 -14.55 6.29
CA MET A 62 2.85 -14.10 6.06
C MET A 62 3.30 -13.26 7.25
N ILE A 63 4.45 -13.62 7.84
CA ILE A 63 5.03 -12.92 8.98
C ILE A 63 6.15 -12.02 8.47
N TYR A 64 6.15 -10.76 8.90
CA TYR A 64 7.18 -9.78 8.59
C TYR A 64 7.98 -9.47 9.86
N THR A 65 9.23 -9.92 9.92
CA THR A 65 10.16 -9.59 11.01
C THR A 65 10.95 -8.35 10.61
N VAL A 66 10.74 -7.23 11.32
CA VAL A 66 11.26 -5.91 10.95
C VAL A 66 11.79 -5.17 12.18
N GLY A 67 12.66 -4.19 11.94
CA GLY A 67 13.12 -3.26 12.97
C GLY A 67 11.99 -2.33 13.44
N ASN A 68 12.13 -1.80 14.66
CA ASN A 68 11.10 -0.96 15.27
C ASN A 68 10.84 0.33 14.47
N GLU A 69 11.85 0.81 13.74
CA GLU A 69 11.79 1.98 12.86
C GLU A 69 10.79 1.80 11.70
N GLN A 70 10.42 0.55 11.38
CA GLN A 70 9.49 0.23 10.30
C GLN A 70 8.04 0.02 10.77
N ASP A 71 7.74 0.17 12.07
CA ASP A 71 6.41 -0.09 12.64
C ASP A 71 5.30 0.67 11.89
N TYR A 72 5.48 1.98 11.67
CA TYR A 72 4.50 2.80 10.96
C TYR A 72 4.33 2.37 9.49
N HIS A 73 5.42 2.05 8.80
CA HIS A 73 5.37 1.59 7.40
C HIS A 73 4.51 0.32 7.27
N PHE A 74 4.70 -0.65 8.16
CA PHE A 74 3.93 -1.89 8.14
C PHE A 74 2.49 -1.75 8.62
N LYS A 75 2.21 -0.85 9.56
CA LYS A 75 0.82 -0.48 9.92
C LYS A 75 0.04 0.02 8.70
N VAL A 76 0.64 0.94 7.95
CA VAL A 76 0.05 1.46 6.71
C VAL A 76 -0.07 0.35 5.66
N LEU A 77 0.99 -0.46 5.46
CA LEU A 77 0.98 -1.56 4.48
C LEU A 77 -0.16 -2.56 4.73
N PHE A 78 -0.28 -3.05 5.96
CA PHE A 78 -1.33 -4.02 6.31
C PHE A 78 -2.73 -3.42 6.23
N LYS A 79 -2.84 -2.12 6.50
CA LYS A 79 -4.12 -1.45 6.36
C LYS A 79 -4.55 -1.34 4.90
N ILE A 80 -3.62 -0.99 4.01
CA ILE A 80 -3.89 -0.98 2.56
C ILE A 80 -4.29 -2.37 2.06
N LEU A 81 -3.64 -3.44 2.54
CA LEU A 81 -3.97 -4.82 2.14
C LEU A 81 -5.32 -5.34 2.65
N LYS A 82 -5.92 -4.67 3.65
CA LYS A 82 -7.21 -5.06 4.26
C LYS A 82 -8.42 -4.37 3.61
N ASN A 83 -8.19 -3.27 2.89
CA ASN A 83 -9.23 -2.43 2.27
C ASN A 83 -9.51 -2.86 0.83
#